data_AF-A0A0G9MZE1-F1
#
_entry.id   AF-A0A0G9MZE1-F1
#
_cell.length_a   1.000
_cell.length_b   1.000
_cell.length_c   1.000
_cell.angle_alpha   90.00
_cell.angle_beta   90.00
_cell.angle_gamma   90.00
#
_symmetry.space_group_name_H-M   'P 1'
#
loop_
_entity.id
_entity.type
_entity.pdbx_description
1 polymer ?
#
loop_
_entity_poly.entity_id
_entity_poly.type
_entity_poly.pdbx_seq_one_letter_code
_entity_poly.pdbx_strand_id
1 'polypeptide(L)' 'MRRFLETQVAGETLWVNNLAHLDAIEQWIGAAVRERGDRPGLTMMARLPRWMKASTNREKVLRGLANLRERAQRAGIDE' A
#
# COMPACT_ATOMS: atom_id res chain seq x y z
N MET A 1 8.84 1.37 20.43
CA MET A 1 7.50 0.91 20.02
C MET A 1 7.35 1.26 18.55
N ARG A 2 7.28 0.27 17.65
CA ARG A 2 7.22 0.52 16.20
C ARG A 2 5.82 1.06 15.89
N ARG A 3 5.69 2.31 15.44
CA ARG A 3 4.42 2.87 14.98
C ARG A 3 4.21 2.45 13.54
N PHE A 4 3.19 1.65 13.29
CA PHE A 4 2.72 1.32 11.95
C PHE A 4 1.61 2.29 11.57
N LEU A 5 1.52 2.61 10.28
CA LEU A 5 0.45 3.43 9.72
C LEU A 5 -0.64 2.48 9.22
N GLU A 6 -1.88 2.66 9.68
CA GLU A 6 -3.00 1.79 9.27
C GLU A 6 -4.29 2.55 8.89
N THR A 7 -5.07 1.90 8.02
CA THR A 7 -6.39 2.38 7.58
C THR A 7 -7.27 1.21 7.13
N GLN A 8 -8.59 1.41 7.16
CA GLN A 8 -9.58 0.43 6.68
C GLN A 8 -9.86 0.67 5.19
N VAL A 9 -9.74 -0.38 4.38
CA VAL A 9 -10.02 -0.33 2.94
C VAL A 9 -10.79 -1.58 2.54
N ALA A 10 -11.95 -1.40 1.89
CA ALA A 10 -12.76 -2.52 1.37
C ALA A 10 -13.11 -3.59 2.42
N GLY A 11 -13.27 -3.19 3.69
CA GLY A 11 -13.56 -4.11 4.81
C GLY A 11 -12.32 -4.83 5.37
N GLU A 12 -11.12 -4.46 4.92
CA GLU A 12 -9.85 -5.07 5.29
C GLU A 12 -8.90 -4.02 5.90
N THR A 13 -7.99 -4.45 6.77
CA THR A 13 -6.95 -3.57 7.32
C THR A 13 -5.76 -3.47 6.37
N LEU A 14 -5.48 -2.25 5.91
CA LEU A 14 -4.24 -1.90 5.22
C LEU A 14 -3.28 -1.30 6.24
N TRP A 15 -2.07 -1.85 6.35
CA TRP A 15 -0.99 -1.26 7.14
C TRP A 15 0.28 -1.11 6.32
N VAL A 16 1.06 -0.08 6.63
CA VAL A 16 2.39 0.17 6.08
C VAL A 16 3.35 0.53 7.20
N ASN A 17 4.65 0.30 6.96
CA ASN A 17 5.67 0.44 8.00
C ASN A 17 6.12 1.89 8.17
N ASN A 18 6.18 2.62 7.06
CA ASN A 18 6.59 4.00 6.94
C ASN A 18 6.12 4.55 5.58
N LEU A 19 6.43 5.81 5.29
CA LEU A 19 6.05 6.44 4.03
C LEU A 19 6.72 5.79 2.81
N ALA A 20 7.96 5.32 2.92
CA ALA A 20 8.62 4.60 1.83
C ALA A 20 7.87 3.29 1.46
N HIS A 21 7.36 2.55 2.45
CA HIS A 21 6.53 1.37 2.20
C HIS A 21 5.19 1.76 1.55
N LEU A 22 4.59 2.88 1.97
CA LEU A 22 3.37 3.42 1.37
C LEU A 22 3.59 3.75 -0.11
N ASP A 23 4.63 4.51 -0.43
CA ASP A 23 4.98 4.94 -1.78
C ASP A 23 5.20 3.74 -2.70
N ALA A 24 5.91 2.72 -2.22
CA ALA A 24 6.20 1.51 -2.98
C ALA A 24 4.91 0.73 -3.33
N ILE A 25 3.97 0.63 -2.40
CA ILE A 25 2.66 0.00 -2.66
C ILE A 25 1.83 0.85 -3.63
N GLU A 26 1.76 2.17 -3.40
CA GLU A 26 0.95 3.08 -4.21
C GLU A 26 1.42 3.08 -5.67
N GLN A 27 2.73 3.21 -5.91
CA GLN A 27 3.32 3.16 -7.25
C GLN A 27 3.00 1.84 -7.96
N TRP A 28 3.17 0.71 -7.28
CA TRP A 28 2.95 -0.60 -7.89
C TRP A 28 1.45 -0.88 -8.15
N ILE A 29 0.57 -0.50 -7.23
CA ILE A 29 -0.89 -0.65 -7.41
C ILE A 29 -1.39 0.29 -8.50
N GLY A 30 -0.85 1.51 -8.56
CA GLY A 30 -1.16 2.58 -9.50
C GLY A 30 -0.55 2.40 -10.89
N ALA A 31 0.37 1.45 -11.08
CA ALA A 31 0.92 1.12 -12.39
C ALA A 31 -0.14 0.49 -13.32
N ALA A 32 -0.20 0.93 -14.58
CA ALA A 32 -1.12 0.38 -15.59
C ALA A 32 -0.77 -1.08 -15.91
N VAL A 33 0.53 -1.38 -16.02
CA VAL A 33 1.08 -2.72 -16.15
C VAL A 33 1.93 -3.00 -14.92
N ARG A 34 1.74 -4.16 -14.29
CA ARG A 34 2.49 -4.57 -13.11
C ARG A 34 3.51 -5.61 -13.51
N GLU A 35 4.78 -5.24 -13.45
CA GLU A 35 5.88 -6.15 -13.76
C GLU A 35 5.88 -7.32 -12.76
N ARG A 36 6.03 -8.52 -13.32
CA ARG A 36 6.35 -9.73 -12.54
C ARG A 36 7.84 -9.94 -12.75
N GLY A 37 8.64 -9.70 -11.71
CA GLY A 37 10.08 -9.93 -11.80
C GLY A 37 10.40 -11.38 -12.15
N ASP A 38 11.65 -11.63 -12.56
CA ASP A 38 12.12 -12.91 -13.10
C ASP A 38 11.90 -14.12 -12.18
N ARG A 39 11.70 -13.87 -10.88
CA ARG A 39 11.36 -14.87 -9.89
C ARG A 39 9.97 -14.60 -9.30
N PRO A 40 8.93 -15.34 -9.71
CA PRO A 40 7.58 -15.14 -9.21
C PRO A 40 7.53 -15.36 -7.70
N GLY A 41 6.85 -14.47 -6.97
CA GLY A 41 6.57 -14.65 -5.54
C GLY A 41 7.62 -14.10 -4.56
N LEU A 42 8.80 -13.67 -5.03
CA LEU A 42 9.87 -13.21 -4.13
C LEU A 42 9.80 -11.72 -3.79
N THR A 43 8.99 -10.92 -4.49
CA THR A 43 8.85 -9.49 -4.19
C THR A 43 7.79 -9.24 -3.11
N MET A 44 7.96 -8.15 -2.35
CA MET A 44 6.94 -7.67 -1.41
C MET A 44 5.57 -7.52 -2.09
N MET A 45 5.57 -6.98 -3.31
CA MET A 45 4.39 -6.74 -4.13
C MET A 45 3.70 -8.06 -4.53
N ALA A 46 4.48 -9.12 -4.81
CA ALA A 46 3.93 -10.44 -5.10
C ALA A 46 3.20 -11.02 -3.88
N ARG A 47 3.68 -10.71 -2.67
CA ARG A 47 3.12 -11.17 -1.39
C ARG A 47 1.97 -10.32 -0.86
N LEU A 48 1.58 -9.24 -1.54
CA LEU A 48 0.42 -8.45 -1.14
C LEU A 48 -0.85 -9.31 -1.11
N PRO A 49 -1.77 -9.04 -0.17
CA PRO A 49 -3.06 -9.72 -0.11
C PRO A 49 -3.81 -9.67 -1.43
N ARG A 50 -4.57 -10.72 -1.74
CA ARG A 50 -5.36 -10.80 -2.98
C ARG A 50 -6.33 -9.62 -3.12
N TRP A 51 -6.98 -9.23 -2.03
CA TRP A 51 -7.95 -8.12 -2.02
C TRP A 51 -7.33 -6.79 -2.43
N MET A 52 -6.05 -6.57 -2.11
CA MET A 52 -5.32 -5.35 -2.44
C MET A 52 -4.91 -5.30 -3.91
N LYS A 53 -4.66 -6.46 -4.52
CA LYS A 53 -4.29 -6.61 -5.94
C LYS A 53 -5.50 -6.61 -6.88
N ALA A 54 -6.70 -6.85 -6.35
CA ALA A 54 -7.94 -6.92 -7.10
C ALA A 54 -8.25 -5.59 -7.80
N SER A 55 -8.61 -5.64 -9.09
CA SER A 55 -8.95 -4.46 -9.89
C SER A 55 -10.11 -3.67 -9.29
N THR A 56 -11.13 -4.36 -8.77
CA THR A 56 -12.31 -3.78 -8.10
C THR A 56 -11.99 -2.97 -6.85
N ASN A 57 -10.83 -3.20 -6.24
CA ASN A 57 -10.37 -2.48 -5.05
C ASN A 57 -9.27 -1.45 -5.35
N ARG A 58 -8.75 -1.40 -6.59
CA ARG A 58 -7.60 -0.57 -6.95
C ARG A 58 -7.77 0.89 -6.51
N GLU A 59 -8.86 1.52 -6.90
CA GLU A 59 -9.14 2.92 -6.55
C GLU A 59 -9.35 3.12 -5.05
N LYS A 60 -10.02 2.16 -4.38
CA LYS A 60 -10.22 2.19 -2.93
C LYS A 60 -8.90 2.13 -2.18
N VAL A 61 -7.97 1.28 -2.63
CA VAL A 61 -6.63 1.14 -2.05
C VAL A 61 -5.82 2.42 -2.26
N LEU A 62 -5.79 2.95 -3.49
CA LEU A 62 -5.06 4.19 -3.77
C LEU A 62 -5.58 5.36 -2.93
N ARG A 63 -6.91 5.49 -2.80
CA ARG A 63 -7.51 6.50 -1.93
C ARG A 63 -7.17 6.29 -0.45
N GLY A 64 -7.18 5.03 0.01
CA GLY A 64 -6.78 4.68 1.37
C GLY A 64 -5.33 5.06 1.67
N LEU A 65 -4.41 4.77 0.75
CA LEU A 65 -2.99 5.13 0.85
C LEU A 65 -2.80 6.65 0.86
N ALA A 66 -3.47 7.40 -0.02
CA ALA A 66 -3.41 8.87 -0.05
C ALA A 66 -3.88 9.48 1.27
N ASN A 67 -5.06 9.07 1.78
CA ASN A 67 -5.57 9.52 3.08
C ASN A 67 -4.61 9.18 4.23
N LEU A 68 -3.99 8.00 4.18
CA LEU A 68 -3.03 7.56 5.19
C LEU A 68 -1.75 8.41 5.17
N ARG A 69 -1.25 8.76 3.98
CA ARG A 69 -0.11 9.69 3.80
C ARG A 69 -0.42 11.04 4.42
N GLU A 70 -1.57 11.64 4.10
CA GLU A 70 -1.94 12.94 4.66
C GLU A 70 -2.05 12.89 6.20
N ARG A 71 -2.59 11.81 6.77
CA ARG A 71 -2.64 11.62 8.23
C ARG A 71 -1.25 11.50 8.84
N ALA A 72 -0.35 10.77 8.19
CA ALA A 72 1.03 10.61 8.66
C ALA A 72 1.79 11.94 8.64
N GLN A 73 1.66 12.72 7.57
CA GLN A 73 2.26 14.05 7.44
C GLN A 73 1.74 15.03 8.50
N ARG A 74 0.41 15.06 8.73
CA ARG A 74 -0.18 15.87 9.82
C ARG A 74 0.31 15.47 11.21
N ALA A 75 0.70 14.20 11.38
CA ALA A 75 1.24 13.68 12.62
C ALA A 75 2.77 13.84 12.74
N GLY A 76 3.46 14.40 11.74
CA GLY A 76 4.92 14.56 11.72
C GLY A 76 5.67 13.23 11.65
N ILE A 77 5.11 12.23 10.96
CA ILE A 77 5.75 10.92 10.77
C ILE A 77 6.45 10.94 9.41
N ASP A 78 7.77 11.14 9.42
CA ASP A 78 8.59 11.21 8.20
C ASP A 78 9.49 9.97 7.96
N GLU A 79 9.72 9.09 8.95
CA GLU A 79 10.55 7.88 8.77
C GLU A 79 10.23 6.73 9.74
#